data_AF-A0A0A9WA55-F1
#
_entry.id   AF-A0A0A9WA55-F1
#
_cell.length_a   1.000
_cell.length_b   1.000
_cell.length_c   1.000
_cell.angle_alpha   90.00
_cell.angle_beta   90.00
_cell.angle_gamma   90.00
#
_symmetry.space_group_name_H-M   'P 1'
#
loop_
_entity.id
_entity.type
_entity.pdbx_description
1 polymer ?
#
loop_
_entity_poly.entity_id
_entity_poly.type
_entity_poly.pdbx_seq_one_letter_code
_entity_poly.pdbx_strand_id
1 'polypeptide(L)'
;KMQKGIDHMIQEMKTFSKKLNDFEKSVQFSSEKIDEVLQKMNAMEAKIKALTDSDKHLREINGQLNKKVLNLNIRINELEQKSIEKVIEIIGIPETQNEDLKAVVKKTAEVLGQKCEDREILTTYRIRS
;
A
#
# COMPACT_ATOMS: atom_id res chain seq x y z
N LYS A 1 22.29 -71.69 46.37
CA LYS A 1 22.85 -70.34 46.11
C LYS A 1 22.90 -70.00 44.63
N MET A 2 23.26 -70.95 43.74
CA MET A 2 23.33 -70.75 42.28
C MET A 2 21.97 -70.43 41.62
N GLN A 3 20.88 -71.13 42.01
CA GLN A 3 19.53 -70.91 41.45
C GLN A 3 19.02 -69.47 41.63
N LYS A 4 19.20 -68.90 42.83
CA LYS A 4 18.79 -67.51 43.14
C LYS A 4 19.56 -66.46 42.32
N GLY A 5 20.81 -66.74 41.94
CA GLY A 5 21.60 -65.86 41.08
C GLY A 5 21.09 -65.87 39.64
N ILE A 6 20.70 -67.04 39.14
CA ILE A 6 20.09 -67.20 37.80
C ILE A 6 18.72 -66.51 37.75
N ASP A 7 17.88 -66.66 38.77
CA ASP A 7 16.57 -66.01 38.84
C ASP A 7 16.68 -64.47 38.86
N HIS A 8 17.65 -63.94 39.59
CA HIS A 8 17.93 -62.50 39.62
C HIS A 8 18.39 -61.97 38.25
N MET A 9 19.31 -62.69 37.60
CA MET A 9 19.80 -62.34 36.26
C MET A 9 18.70 -62.38 35.21
N ILE A 10 17.77 -63.35 35.29
CA ILE A 10 16.58 -63.40 34.42
C ILE A 10 15.66 -62.21 34.68
N GLN A 11 15.48 -61.77 35.92
CA GLN A 11 14.69 -60.56 36.23
C GLN A 11 15.34 -59.29 35.68
N GLU A 12 16.66 -59.14 35.79
CA GLU A 12 17.38 -58.00 35.21
C GLU A 12 17.28 -57.99 33.69
N MET A 13 17.43 -59.15 33.03
CA MET A 13 17.23 -59.26 31.58
C MET A 13 15.80 -58.90 31.15
N LYS A 14 14.78 -59.32 31.91
CA LYS A 14 13.38 -58.92 31.63
C LYS A 14 13.18 -57.41 31.79
N THR A 15 13.78 -56.81 32.82
CA THR A 15 13.68 -55.36 33.06
C THR A 15 14.42 -54.57 31.99
N PHE A 16 15.60 -55.04 31.57
CA PHE A 16 16.37 -54.45 30.49
C PHE A 16 15.63 -54.54 29.14
N SER A 17 15.07 -55.69 28.82
CA SER A 17 14.24 -55.88 27.63
C SER A 17 13.04 -54.93 27.61
N LYS A 18 12.37 -54.72 28.76
CA LYS A 18 11.29 -53.74 28.87
C LYS A 18 11.76 -52.31 28.59
N LYS A 19 12.89 -51.89 29.19
CA LYS A 19 13.47 -50.56 28.96
C LYS A 19 13.88 -50.34 27.50
N LEU A 20 14.42 -51.36 26.83
CA LEU A 20 14.74 -51.29 25.41
C LEU A 20 13.49 -51.11 24.54
N ASN A 21 12.40 -51.82 24.85
CA ASN A 21 11.13 -51.67 24.14
C ASN A 21 10.52 -50.26 24.35
N ASP A 22 10.55 -49.76 25.59
CA ASP A 22 10.06 -48.40 25.88
C ASP A 22 10.94 -47.32 25.20
N PHE A 23 12.25 -47.57 25.10
CA PHE A 23 13.16 -46.72 24.35
C PHE A 23 12.88 -46.76 22.84
N GLU A 24 12.68 -47.94 22.26
CA GLU A 24 12.32 -48.12 20.84
C GLU A 24 11.04 -47.35 20.50
N LYS A 25 10.00 -47.46 21.33
CA LYS A 25 8.76 -46.68 21.17
C LYS A 25 9.00 -45.17 21.24
N SER A 26 9.86 -44.73 22.16
CA SER A 26 10.18 -43.30 22.31
C SER A 26 10.93 -42.75 21.10
N VAL A 27 11.86 -43.55 20.54
CA VAL A 27 12.58 -43.22 19.30
C VAL A 27 11.61 -43.17 18.12
N GLN A 28 10.72 -44.16 17.99
CA GLN A 28 9.73 -44.18 16.92
C GLN A 28 8.78 -42.97 16.98
N PHE A 29 8.24 -42.67 18.16
CA PHE A 29 7.41 -41.48 18.38
C PHE A 29 8.18 -40.18 18.04
N SER A 30 9.45 -40.10 18.43
CA SER A 30 10.28 -38.93 18.12
C SER A 30 10.52 -38.79 16.62
N SER A 31 10.75 -39.91 15.91
CA SER A 31 10.90 -39.92 14.45
C SER A 31 9.64 -39.40 13.76
N GLU A 32 8.46 -39.90 14.14
CA GLU A 32 7.18 -39.45 13.60
C GLU A 32 6.96 -37.94 13.84
N LYS A 33 7.37 -37.43 15.01
CA LYS A 33 7.27 -36.00 15.32
C LYS A 33 8.24 -35.16 14.51
N ILE A 34 9.45 -35.65 14.24
CA ILE A 34 10.42 -34.98 13.37
C ILE A 34 9.85 -34.89 11.96
N ASP A 35 9.28 -35.97 11.42
CA ASP A 35 8.66 -35.96 10.10
C ASP A 35 7.50 -34.95 10.01
N GLU A 36 6.65 -34.89 11.04
CA GLU A 36 5.57 -33.91 11.12
C GLU A 36 6.11 -32.46 11.12
N VAL A 37 7.21 -32.20 11.83
CA VAL A 37 7.85 -30.88 11.84
C VAL A 37 8.43 -30.54 10.47
N LEU A 38 9.13 -31.48 9.82
CA LEU A 38 9.69 -31.27 8.48
C LEU A 38 8.60 -30.94 7.46
N GLN A 39 7.47 -31.65 7.50
CA GLN A 39 6.33 -31.35 6.64
C GLN A 39 5.78 -29.93 6.88
N LYS A 40 5.65 -29.52 8.15
CA LYS A 40 5.20 -28.15 8.49
C LYS A 40 6.21 -27.08 8.06
N MET A 41 7.50 -27.35 8.18
CA MET A 41 8.56 -26.43 7.72
C MET A 41 8.51 -26.25 6.21
N ASN A 42 8.39 -27.33 5.43
CA ASN A 42 8.27 -27.25 3.97
C ASN A 42 7.01 -26.46 3.54
N ALA A 43 5.89 -26.70 4.22
CA ALA A 43 4.66 -25.94 3.96
C ALA A 43 4.81 -24.45 4.31
N MET A 44 5.55 -24.13 5.39
CA MET A 44 5.85 -22.76 5.78
C MET A 44 6.76 -22.08 4.76
N GLU A 45 7.80 -22.76 4.28
CA GLU A 45 8.71 -22.24 3.24
C GLU A 45 7.93 -21.90 1.96
N ALA A 46 7.04 -22.79 1.51
CA ALA A 46 6.20 -22.54 0.35
C ALA A 46 5.29 -21.30 0.54
N LYS A 47 4.71 -21.13 1.73
CA LYS A 47 3.89 -19.95 2.06
C LYS A 47 4.71 -18.67 2.08
N ILE A 48 5.91 -18.71 2.67
CA ILE A 48 6.81 -17.55 2.72
C ILE A 48 7.17 -17.12 1.29
N LYS A 49 7.53 -18.07 0.43
CA LYS A 49 7.84 -17.78 -0.97
C LYS A 49 6.66 -17.13 -1.70
N ALA A 50 5.46 -17.69 -1.56
CA ALA A 50 4.26 -17.13 -2.16
C ALA A 50 3.95 -15.71 -1.66
N LEU A 51 4.14 -15.45 -0.35
CA LEU A 51 3.98 -14.12 0.23
C LEU A 51 5.02 -13.13 -0.30
N THR A 52 6.29 -13.54 -0.42
CA THR A 52 7.34 -12.71 -0.99
C THR A 52 7.07 -12.35 -2.45
N ASP A 53 6.63 -13.31 -3.26
CA ASP A 53 6.28 -13.09 -4.66
C ASP A 53 5.07 -12.12 -4.78
N SER A 54 4.06 -12.30 -3.93
CA SER A 54 2.90 -11.41 -3.88
C SER A 54 3.28 -9.99 -3.44
N ASP A 55 4.13 -9.83 -2.43
CA ASP A 55 4.58 -8.51 -1.96
C ASP A 55 5.36 -7.78 -3.06
N LYS A 56 6.25 -8.49 -3.76
CA LYS A 56 6.99 -7.94 -4.90
C LYS A 56 6.04 -7.45 -6.00
N HIS A 57 5.06 -8.26 -6.36
CA HIS A 57 4.08 -7.91 -7.39
C HIS A 57 3.23 -6.69 -6.99
N LEU A 58 2.76 -6.65 -5.74
CA LEU A 58 1.98 -5.52 -5.22
C LEU A 58 2.78 -4.23 -5.21
N ARG A 59 4.05 -4.27 -4.81
CA ARG A 59 4.95 -3.10 -4.85
C ARG A 59 5.14 -2.58 -6.26
N GLU A 60 5.28 -3.48 -7.24
CA GLU A 60 5.41 -3.10 -8.64
C GLU A 60 4.15 -2.41 -9.17
N ILE A 61 2.96 -2.99 -8.92
CA ILE A 61 1.68 -2.39 -9.32
C ILE A 61 1.50 -1.01 -8.66
N ASN A 62 1.78 -0.91 -7.35
CA ASN A 62 1.65 0.34 -6.63
C ASN A 62 2.58 1.43 -7.21
N GLY A 63 3.83 1.05 -7.54
CA GLY A 63 4.77 1.94 -8.24
C GLY A 63 4.23 2.43 -9.60
N GLN A 64 3.63 1.54 -10.39
CA GLN A 64 3.02 1.91 -11.67
C GLN A 64 1.79 2.82 -11.50
N LEU A 65 0.94 2.54 -10.52
CA LEU A 65 -0.24 3.35 -10.23
C LEU A 65 0.14 4.75 -9.75
N ASN A 66 1.10 4.88 -8.84
CA ASN A 66 1.58 6.19 -8.40
C ASN A 66 2.14 7.04 -9.55
N LYS A 67 2.87 6.42 -10.48
CA LYS A 67 3.31 7.12 -11.70
C LYS A 67 2.15 7.59 -12.57
N LYS A 68 1.11 6.75 -12.75
CA LYS A 68 -0.10 7.13 -13.49
C LYS A 68 -0.83 8.29 -12.83
N VAL A 69 -1.01 8.25 -11.51
CA VAL A 69 -1.62 9.33 -10.73
C VAL A 69 -0.83 10.63 -10.88
N LEU A 70 0.49 10.57 -10.75
CA LEU A 70 1.36 11.74 -10.94
C LEU A 70 1.19 12.35 -12.34
N ASN A 71 1.23 11.52 -13.39
CA ASN A 71 1.05 11.98 -14.76
C ASN A 71 -0.34 12.59 -15.01
N LEU A 72 -1.38 12.01 -14.43
CA LEU A 72 -2.74 12.55 -14.51
C LEU A 72 -2.84 13.91 -13.81
N ASN A 73 -2.23 14.06 -12.63
CA ASN A 73 -2.21 15.34 -11.91
C ASN A 73 -1.48 16.42 -12.71
N ILE A 74 -0.33 16.10 -13.31
CA ILE A 74 0.38 17.04 -14.19
C ILE A 74 -0.53 17.49 -15.33
N ARG A 75 -1.21 16.55 -15.99
CA ARG A 75 -2.12 16.85 -17.09
C ARG A 75 -3.33 17.66 -16.67
N ILE A 76 -3.89 17.41 -15.48
CA ILE A 76 -4.98 18.23 -14.90
C ILE A 76 -4.48 19.65 -14.70
N ASN A 77 -3.33 19.84 -14.05
CA ASN A 77 -2.76 21.16 -13.83
C ASN A 77 -2.51 21.92 -15.15
N GLU A 78 -1.99 21.24 -16.18
CA GLU A 78 -1.82 21.83 -17.50
C GLU A 78 -3.14 22.27 -18.13
N LEU A 79 -4.21 21.48 -17.97
CA LEU A 79 -5.54 21.82 -18.47
C LEU A 79 -6.16 22.98 -17.70
N GLU A 80 -5.99 23.02 -16.37
CA GLU A 80 -6.44 24.12 -15.53
C GLU A 80 -5.71 25.42 -15.91
N GLN A 81 -4.38 25.38 -16.05
CA GLN A 81 -3.59 26.53 -16.50
C GLN A 81 -4.02 27.02 -17.88
N LYS A 82 -4.26 26.11 -18.82
CA LYS A 82 -4.80 26.47 -20.15
C LYS A 82 -6.19 27.08 -20.07
N SER A 83 -7.03 26.63 -19.14
CA SER A 83 -8.38 27.17 -18.98
C SER A 83 -8.38 28.62 -18.49
N ILE A 84 -7.38 29.01 -17.70
CA ILE A 84 -7.23 30.37 -17.14
C ILE A 84 -6.24 31.25 -17.91
N GLU A 85 -5.58 30.74 -18.95
CA GLU A 85 -4.57 31.48 -19.75
C GLU A 85 -5.09 32.83 -20.27
N LYS A 86 -6.39 32.91 -20.56
CA LYS A 86 -7.05 34.11 -21.08
C LYS A 86 -7.96 34.80 -20.06
N VAL A 87 -7.84 34.42 -18.78
CA VAL A 87 -8.62 34.99 -17.68
C VAL A 87 -7.75 36.00 -16.95
N ILE A 88 -8.30 37.18 -16.69
CA ILE A 88 -7.66 38.22 -15.88
C ILE A 88 -8.46 38.37 -14.60
N GLU A 89 -7.80 38.20 -13.47
CA GLU A 89 -8.37 38.46 -12.16
C GLU A 89 -8.04 39.90 -11.73
N ILE A 90 -9.07 40.67 -11.34
CA ILE A 90 -8.92 42.04 -10.86
C ILE A 90 -9.32 42.07 -9.38
N ILE A 91 -8.35 42.33 -8.51
CA ILE A 91 -8.52 42.33 -7.06
C ILE A 91 -8.60 43.77 -6.54
N GLY A 92 -9.35 43.98 -5.46
CA GLY A 92 -9.42 45.28 -4.77
C GLY A 92 -10.48 46.24 -5.32
N ILE A 93 -11.36 45.78 -6.20
CA ILE A 93 -12.53 46.56 -6.65
C ILE A 93 -13.69 46.34 -5.67
N PRO A 94 -14.18 47.39 -4.98
CA PRO A 94 -15.31 47.28 -4.07
C PRO A 94 -16.58 46.86 -4.83
N GLU A 95 -17.46 46.08 -4.19
CA GLU A 95 -18.74 45.68 -4.76
C GLU A 95 -19.78 46.81 -4.62
N THR A 96 -20.58 47.01 -5.67
CA THR A 96 -21.67 47.99 -5.69
C THR A 96 -22.98 47.35 -6.13
N GLN A 97 -24.11 47.88 -5.68
CA GLN A 97 -25.43 47.38 -6.12
C GLN A 97 -25.65 47.70 -7.60
N ASN A 98 -26.12 46.72 -8.37
CA ASN A 98 -26.34 46.82 -9.82
C ASN A 98 -25.09 47.24 -10.61
N GLU A 99 -23.93 46.68 -10.25
CA GLU A 99 -22.67 46.95 -10.92
C GLU A 99 -22.64 46.43 -12.38
N ASP A 100 -22.19 47.27 -13.30
CA ASP A 100 -21.79 46.84 -14.65
C ASP A 100 -20.30 46.47 -14.65
N LEU A 101 -20.03 45.16 -14.50
CA LEU A 101 -18.67 44.63 -14.47
C LEU A 101 -17.88 44.91 -15.75
N LYS A 102 -18.52 45.02 -16.92
CA LYS A 102 -17.82 45.33 -18.17
C LYS A 102 -17.34 46.78 -18.17
N ALA A 103 -18.18 47.70 -17.71
CA ALA A 103 -17.81 49.11 -17.56
C ALA A 103 -16.64 49.29 -16.58
N VAL A 104 -16.65 48.53 -15.48
CA VAL A 104 -15.55 48.53 -14.51
C VAL A 104 -14.25 48.05 -15.13
N VAL A 105 -14.26 46.91 -15.85
CA VAL A 105 -13.06 46.41 -16.55
C VAL A 105 -12.51 47.44 -17.54
N LYS A 106 -13.37 48.09 -18.33
CA LYS A 106 -12.94 49.15 -19.27
C LYS A 106 -12.32 50.34 -18.57
N LYS A 107 -12.93 50.80 -17.47
CA LYS A 107 -12.40 51.92 -16.68
C LYS A 107 -11.05 51.57 -16.06
N THR A 108 -10.88 50.33 -15.59
CA THR A 108 -9.59 49.84 -15.10
C THR A 108 -8.54 49.81 -16.21
N ALA A 109 -8.89 49.34 -17.41
CA ALA A 109 -7.98 49.36 -18.56
C ALA A 109 -7.56 50.79 -18.94
N GLU A 110 -8.50 51.73 -18.95
CA GLU A 110 -8.24 53.14 -19.25
C GLU A 110 -7.28 53.79 -18.23
N VAL A 111 -7.47 53.51 -16.93
CA VAL A 111 -6.55 53.96 -15.86
C VAL A 111 -5.14 53.39 -16.06
N LEU A 112 -5.02 52.18 -16.61
CA LEU A 112 -3.74 51.55 -16.97
C LEU A 112 -3.18 52.03 -18.33
N GLY A 113 -3.85 52.98 -19.00
CA GLY A 113 -3.43 53.51 -20.29
C GLY A 113 -3.69 52.57 -21.48
N GLN A 114 -4.54 51.56 -21.32
CA GLN A 114 -4.91 50.60 -22.35
C GLN A 114 -6.34 50.85 -22.86
N LYS A 115 -6.56 50.55 -24.14
CA LYS A 115 -7.91 50.55 -24.72
C LYS A 115 -8.49 49.16 -24.64
N CYS A 116 -9.73 49.04 -24.17
CA CYS A 116 -10.46 47.78 -24.08
C CYS A 116 -11.86 47.93 -24.68
N GLU A 117 -12.12 47.15 -25.72
CA GLU A 117 -13.36 47.13 -26.49
C GLU A 117 -14.28 45.99 -26.02
N ASP A 118 -15.60 46.13 -26.18
CA ASP A 118 -16.56 45.12 -25.72
C ASP A 118 -16.35 43.73 -26.34
N ARG A 119 -15.86 43.69 -27.58
CA ARG A 119 -15.57 42.44 -28.30
C ARG A 119 -14.41 41.63 -27.72
N GLU A 120 -13.56 42.29 -26.93
CA GLU A 120 -12.39 41.66 -26.28
C GLU A 120 -12.78 41.02 -24.94
N ILE A 121 -13.94 41.39 -24.40
CA ILE A 121 -14.48 40.87 -23.14
C ILE A 121 -15.52 39.78 -23.43
N LEU A 122 -15.12 38.52 -23.26
CA LEU A 122 -16.03 37.39 -23.43
C LEU A 122 -17.06 37.29 -22.29
N THR A 123 -16.60 37.31 -21.04
CA THR A 123 -17.45 37.13 -19.86
C THR A 123 -16.84 37.85 -18.66
N THR A 124 -17.68 38.39 -17.78
CA THR A 124 -17.28 39.03 -16.52
C THR A 124 -18.16 38.51 -15.40
N TYR A 125 -17.56 38.24 -14.24
CA TYR A 125 -18.28 37.81 -13.04
C TYR A 125 -17.45 38.11 -11.79
N ARG A 126 -18.12 38.28 -10.66
CA ARG A 126 -17.48 38.31 -9.34
C ARG A 126 -17.17 36.89 -8.90
N ILE A 127 -15.96 36.66 -8.40
CA ILE A 127 -15.60 35.39 -7.77
C ILE A 127 -16.15 35.43 -6.35
N ARG A 128 -17.08 34.54 -6.01
CA ARG A 128 -17.57 34.40 -4.63
C ARG A 128 -16.50 33.73 -3.79
N SER A 129 -16.12 34.38 -2.69
CA SER A 129 -15.27 33.84 -1.63
C SER A 129 -16.05 32.83 -0.78
#